data_AF-K1T8F1-F1
#
_entry.id   AF-K1T8F1-F1
#
_cell.length_a   1.000
_cell.length_b   1.000
_cell.length_c   1.000
_cell.angle_alpha   90.00
_cell.angle_beta   90.00
_cell.angle_gamma   90.00
#
_symmetry.space_group_name_H-M   'P 1'
#
loop_
_entity.id
_entity.type
_entity.pdbx_description
1 polymer ?
#
loop_
_entity_poly.entity_id
_entity_poly.type
_entity_poly.pdbx_seq_one_letter_code
_entity_poly.pdbx_strand_id
1 'polypeptide(L)'
;MGNVEADYKIHGFEDLHLHANIAGEYSTGGEYNTNNPQSTYGFYYGGNSENKEKKYNVVATAYAQYTKDFNKANHFDIMAGYEYSHMKYWGDQWSKSMYPSTNEGKNDKGEPLAGTVKSYDTSNWKGQTYLVSWYGRANYSLLDRYLLTFTARYDGSSRFADGHRWGFFPSAAFAWRIKDEKFLKDVDAISDLKLRLGWGKTGQQDTGREYYTATYKKSTSNHFLYPIGGIANNPGILYRPLAYNDELTWETTTTWNVGLDYGMF
;
A
#
# COMPACT_ATOMS: atom_id res chain seq x y z
N MET A 1 3.11 0.67 18.13
CA MET A 1 2.95 1.89 17.31
C MET A 1 3.34 3.08 18.16
N GLY A 2 3.98 4.08 17.57
CA GLY A 2 4.28 5.34 18.22
C GLY A 2 4.31 6.47 17.19
N ASN A 3 3.90 7.66 17.60
CA ASN A 3 3.95 8.87 16.78
C ASN A 3 4.52 10.02 17.61
N VAL A 4 5.24 10.91 16.94
CA VAL A 4 5.70 12.19 17.49
C VAL A 4 5.26 13.26 16.50
N GLU A 5 4.64 14.31 17.03
CA GLU A 5 4.16 15.43 16.25
C GLU A 5 4.66 16.74 16.86
N ALA A 6 5.02 17.67 15.98
CA ALA A 6 5.40 19.02 16.33
C ALA A 6 4.60 19.99 15.47
N ASP A 7 3.96 20.94 16.13
CA ASP A 7 3.34 22.11 15.51
C ASP A 7 4.10 23.36 15.97
N TYR A 8 4.38 24.25 15.03
CA TYR A 8 5.05 25.51 15.31
C TYR A 8 4.39 26.66 14.56
N LYS A 9 3.85 27.61 15.34
CA LYS A 9 3.34 28.88 14.87
C LYS A 9 4.48 29.89 14.80
N ILE A 10 4.72 30.50 13.65
CA ILE A 10 5.83 31.44 13.47
C ILE A 10 5.52 32.76 14.18
N HIS A 11 6.36 33.13 15.14
CA HIS A 11 6.22 34.41 15.85
C HIS A 11 6.43 35.59 14.88
N GLY A 12 5.47 36.53 14.84
CA GLY A 12 5.46 37.65 13.89
C GLY A 12 4.82 37.32 12.53
N PHE A 13 4.46 36.07 12.26
CA PHE A 13 3.71 35.65 11.07
C PHE A 13 2.70 34.56 11.45
N GLU A 14 1.74 34.98 12.27
CA GLU A 14 0.80 34.09 12.95
C GLU A 14 -0.15 33.32 12.03
N ASP A 15 -0.29 33.78 10.78
CA ASP A 15 -1.11 33.13 9.77
C ASP A 15 -0.42 31.87 9.20
N LEU A 16 0.87 31.64 9.49
CA LEU A 16 1.65 30.49 9.02
C LEU A 16 1.94 29.50 10.15
N HIS A 17 1.54 28.25 9.90
CA HIS A 17 1.75 27.10 10.76
C HIS A 17 2.65 26.09 10.06
N LEU A 18 3.62 25.56 10.80
CA LEU A 18 4.49 24.49 10.37
C LEU A 18 4.17 23.24 11.18
N HIS A 19 3.84 22.16 10.48
CA HIS A 19 3.53 20.88 11.09
C HIS A 19 4.52 19.83 10.61
N ALA A 20 4.99 19.01 11.54
CA ALA A 20 5.80 17.84 11.25
C ALA A 20 5.33 16.65 12.10
N ASN A 21 5.22 15.49 11.50
CA ASN A 21 4.85 14.26 12.17
C ASN A 21 5.76 13.12 11.71
N ILE A 22 6.16 12.27 12.64
CA ILE A 22 6.80 10.99 12.36
C ILE A 22 6.08 9.89 13.13
N ALA A 23 5.65 8.86 12.41
CA ALA A 23 4.97 7.70 12.96
C ALA A 23 5.74 6.43 12.58
N GLY A 24 5.85 5.53 13.55
CA GLY A 24 6.50 4.23 13.41
C GLY A 24 5.60 3.11 13.92
N GLU A 25 5.48 2.08 13.11
CA GLU A 25 4.85 0.82 13.48
C GLU A 25 5.87 -0.31 13.34
N TYR A 26 5.86 -1.22 14.31
CA TYR A 26 6.57 -2.49 14.23
C TYR A 26 5.58 -3.58 14.62
N SER A 27 5.47 -4.60 13.80
CA SER A 27 4.63 -5.77 14.02
C SER A 27 5.43 -7.04 13.77
N THR A 28 5.08 -8.07 14.52
CA THR A 28 5.61 -9.42 14.33
C THR A 28 4.44 -10.38 14.43
N GLY A 29 4.43 -11.36 13.54
CA GLY A 29 3.41 -12.38 13.49
C GLY A 29 4.02 -13.68 13.01
N GLY A 30 3.26 -14.76 13.17
CA GLY A 30 3.62 -16.02 12.58
C GLY A 30 2.44 -16.94 12.51
N GLU A 31 2.52 -17.88 11.60
CA GLU A 31 1.54 -18.93 11.40
C GLU A 31 2.24 -20.27 11.52
N TYR A 32 1.67 -21.17 12.32
CA TYR A 32 2.08 -22.57 12.39
C TYR A 32 0.94 -23.45 11.90
N ASN A 33 1.17 -24.14 10.80
CA ASN A 33 0.19 -25.02 10.18
C ASN A 33 0.54 -26.48 10.42
N THR A 34 -0.49 -27.26 10.71
CA THR A 34 -0.40 -28.71 10.80
C THR A 34 -1.41 -29.33 9.83
N ASN A 35 -0.88 -29.95 8.78
CA ASN A 35 -1.69 -30.65 7.79
C ASN A 35 -1.81 -32.12 8.19
N ASN A 36 -3.00 -32.52 8.62
CA ASN A 36 -3.30 -33.93 8.88
C ASN A 36 -3.22 -34.74 7.57
N PRO A 37 -2.53 -35.90 7.53
CA PRO A 37 -2.51 -36.80 6.36
C PRO A 37 -3.88 -37.24 5.84
N GLN A 38 -4.92 -37.18 6.69
CA GLN A 38 -6.30 -37.51 6.36
C GLN A 38 -7.12 -36.31 5.86
N SER A 39 -6.54 -35.11 5.84
CA SER A 39 -7.21 -33.91 5.30
C SER A 39 -7.08 -33.85 3.78
N THR A 40 -8.00 -33.10 3.13
CA THR A 40 -7.96 -32.86 1.69
C THR A 40 -6.71 -32.12 1.24
N TYR A 41 -6.10 -31.32 2.10
CA TYR A 41 -4.88 -30.56 1.84
C TYR A 41 -3.59 -31.33 2.14
N GLY A 42 -3.64 -32.27 3.09
CA GLY A 42 -2.50 -33.08 3.52
C GLY A 42 -2.51 -34.50 2.97
N PHE A 43 -3.41 -34.82 2.03
CA PHE A 43 -3.73 -36.19 1.65
C PHE A 43 -2.47 -37.05 1.44
N TYR A 44 -2.44 -38.18 2.15
CA TYR A 44 -1.40 -39.21 2.11
C TYR A 44 -0.05 -38.86 2.76
N TYR A 45 0.40 -37.61 2.86
CA TYR A 45 1.71 -37.29 3.47
C TYR A 45 1.63 -36.46 4.76
N GLY A 46 0.65 -35.55 4.86
CA GLY A 46 0.59 -34.54 5.91
C GLY A 46 1.84 -33.67 6.00
N GLY A 47 1.93 -32.86 7.05
CA GLY A 47 3.13 -32.07 7.30
C GLY A 47 2.94 -30.93 8.29
N ASN A 48 4.04 -30.26 8.59
CA ASN A 48 4.06 -29.05 9.41
C ASN A 48 4.78 -27.94 8.65
N SER A 49 4.33 -26.71 8.82
CA SER A 49 5.04 -25.54 8.33
C SER A 49 4.91 -24.41 9.32
N GLU A 50 5.94 -23.58 9.39
CA GLU A 50 5.90 -22.32 10.11
C GLU A 50 6.33 -21.20 9.17
N ASN A 51 5.63 -20.09 9.22
CA ASN A 51 6.05 -18.84 8.61
C ASN A 51 6.05 -17.75 9.67
N LYS A 52 7.18 -17.11 9.89
CA LYS A 52 7.32 -15.97 10.81
C LYS A 52 7.61 -14.72 10.00
N GLU A 53 6.91 -13.64 10.31
CA GLU A 53 7.08 -12.35 9.66
C GLU A 53 7.33 -11.26 10.71
N LYS A 54 8.23 -10.35 10.36
CA LYS A 54 8.46 -9.07 11.02
C LYS A 54 8.26 -7.98 9.99
N LYS A 55 7.56 -6.93 10.38
CA LYS A 55 7.27 -5.79 9.53
C LYS A 55 7.46 -4.52 10.33
N TYR A 56 8.08 -3.51 9.72
CA TYR A 56 7.99 -2.16 10.22
C TYR A 56 7.54 -1.20 9.11
N ASN A 57 6.88 -0.14 9.52
CA ASN A 57 6.43 0.94 8.67
C ASN A 57 6.79 2.27 9.34
N VAL A 58 7.41 3.17 8.59
CA VAL A 58 7.73 4.52 9.04
C VAL A 58 7.10 5.50 8.08
N VAL A 59 6.33 6.45 8.61
CA VAL A 59 5.73 7.55 7.85
C VAL A 59 6.21 8.85 8.46
N ALA A 60 6.70 9.76 7.64
CA ALA A 60 7.06 11.11 8.04
C ALA A 60 6.34 12.11 7.14
N THR A 61 5.66 13.08 7.73
CA THR A 61 4.99 14.16 7.02
C THR A 61 5.49 15.50 7.54
N ALA A 62 5.63 16.46 6.64
CA ALA A 62 5.92 17.84 6.99
C ALA A 62 5.17 18.77 6.04
N TYR A 63 4.48 19.76 6.57
CA TYR A 63 3.76 20.73 5.75
C TYR A 63 3.75 22.11 6.39
N ALA A 64 3.65 23.12 5.52
CA ALA A 64 3.37 24.49 5.89
C ALA A 64 1.95 24.81 5.49
N GLN A 65 1.22 25.51 6.36
CA GLN A 65 -0.14 25.95 6.13
C GLN A 65 -0.25 27.45 6.42
N TYR A 66 -0.77 28.20 5.45
CA TYR A 66 -1.03 29.62 5.55
C TYR A 66 -2.54 29.87 5.48
N THR A 67 -3.10 30.43 6.54
CA THR A 67 -4.53 30.73 6.65
C THR A 67 -4.71 32.21 6.87
N LYS A 68 -5.44 32.88 5.98
CA LYS A 68 -5.65 34.33 6.05
C LYS A 68 -7.05 34.77 5.66
N ASP A 69 -7.64 35.55 6.54
CA ASP A 69 -8.80 36.40 6.25
C ASP A 69 -8.31 37.78 5.80
N PHE A 70 -8.46 38.09 4.50
CA PHE A 70 -8.13 39.43 4.00
C PHE A 70 -9.22 40.44 4.34
N ASN A 71 -10.46 39.97 4.44
CA ASN A 71 -11.62 40.73 4.89
C ASN A 71 -12.72 39.73 5.30
N LYS A 72 -13.87 40.24 5.79
CA LYS A 72 -15.03 39.42 6.19
C LYS A 72 -15.62 38.53 5.09
N ALA A 73 -15.21 38.73 3.83
CA ALA A 73 -15.73 38.03 2.68
C ALA A 73 -14.70 37.10 2.01
N ASN A 74 -13.41 37.20 2.31
CA ASN A 74 -12.36 36.50 1.59
C ASN A 74 -11.45 35.77 2.56
N HIS A 75 -11.58 34.44 2.55
CA HIS A 75 -10.79 33.53 3.38
C HIS A 75 -9.97 32.61 2.49
N PHE A 76 -8.68 32.50 2.78
CA PHE A 76 -7.74 31.61 2.09
C PHE A 76 -7.12 30.65 3.09
N ASP A 77 -7.03 29.38 2.71
CA ASP A 77 -6.27 28.33 3.40
C ASP A 77 -5.43 27.59 2.37
N ILE A 78 -4.13 27.81 2.41
CA ILE A 78 -3.17 27.23 1.46
C ILE A 78 -2.18 26.38 2.24
N MET A 79 -1.99 25.14 1.83
CA MET A 79 -0.96 24.27 2.39
C MET A 79 -0.11 23.62 1.30
N ALA A 80 1.14 23.37 1.63
CA ALA A 80 2.07 22.59 0.84
C ALA A 80 2.93 21.72 1.75
N GLY A 81 3.18 20.49 1.34
CA GLY A 81 3.86 19.51 2.18
C GLY A 81 4.54 18.40 1.41
N TYR A 82 5.28 17.62 2.19
CA TYR A 82 6.02 16.46 1.76
C TYR A 82 5.70 15.29 2.70
N GLU A 83 5.52 14.12 2.12
CA GLU A 83 5.31 12.86 2.82
C GLU A 83 6.32 11.82 2.35
N TYR A 84 6.84 11.08 3.30
CA TYR A 84 7.75 9.96 3.11
C TYR A 84 7.19 8.74 3.84
N SER A 85 7.11 7.61 3.14
CA SER A 85 6.68 6.34 3.70
C SER A 85 7.66 5.24 3.32
N HIS A 86 8.08 4.46 4.31
CA HIS A 86 8.97 3.32 4.15
C HIS A 86 8.45 2.13 4.93
N MET A 87 8.08 1.10 4.19
CA MET A 87 7.67 -0.19 4.72
C MET A 87 8.75 -1.22 4.42
N LYS A 88 9.13 -2.02 5.42
CA LYS A 88 10.03 -3.16 5.25
C LYS A 88 9.49 -4.35 6.00
N TYR A 89 9.55 -5.51 5.36
CA TYR A 89 9.09 -6.76 5.93
C TYR A 89 10.10 -7.87 5.61
N TRP A 90 10.22 -8.83 6.52
CA TRP A 90 11.08 -9.98 6.35
C TRP A 90 10.61 -11.14 7.21
N GLY A 91 10.96 -12.34 6.80
CA GLY A 91 10.50 -13.53 7.47
C GLY A 91 11.37 -14.74 7.19
N ASP A 92 11.14 -15.74 8.03
CA ASP A 92 11.73 -17.06 7.94
C ASP A 92 10.59 -18.07 7.82
N GLN A 93 10.75 -19.01 6.89
CA GLN A 93 9.79 -20.07 6.65
C GLN A 93 10.49 -21.41 6.69
N TRP A 94 9.84 -22.40 7.30
CA TRP A 94 10.18 -23.79 7.11
C TRP A 94 8.94 -24.64 6.85
N SER A 95 9.12 -25.71 6.08
CA SER A 95 8.08 -26.72 5.88
C SER A 95 8.69 -28.11 5.91
N LYS A 96 7.89 -29.07 6.36
CA LYS A 96 8.26 -30.46 6.49
C LYS A 96 7.10 -31.34 6.06
N SER A 97 7.36 -32.28 5.14
CA SER A 97 6.42 -33.36 4.82
C SER A 97 6.89 -34.69 5.42
N MET A 98 5.94 -35.55 5.76
CA MET A 98 6.19 -36.85 6.39
C MET A 98 5.77 -37.97 5.42
N TYR A 99 6.41 -39.13 5.52
CA TYR A 99 5.87 -40.34 4.92
C TYR A 99 4.73 -40.90 5.77
N PRO A 100 3.62 -41.36 5.17
CA PRO A 100 2.54 -41.96 5.93
C PRO A 100 3.00 -43.26 6.60
N SER A 101 2.28 -43.65 7.65
CA SER A 101 2.47 -44.95 8.29
C SER A 101 2.22 -46.13 7.35
N THR A 102 1.50 -45.92 6.24
CA THR A 102 1.24 -46.90 5.18
C THR A 102 2.31 -46.95 4.10
N ASN A 103 3.40 -46.16 4.20
CA ASN A 103 4.47 -46.20 3.20
C ASN A 103 5.42 -47.38 3.47
N GLU A 104 5.37 -48.39 2.59
CA GLU A 104 6.18 -49.62 2.71
C GLU A 104 7.60 -49.50 2.13
N GLY A 105 7.96 -48.33 1.58
CA GLY A 105 9.29 -48.07 1.02
C GLY A 105 10.41 -48.08 2.07
N LYS A 106 11.63 -48.39 1.64
CA LYS A 106 12.86 -48.33 2.45
C LYS A 106 13.80 -47.25 1.93
N ASN A 107 14.61 -46.68 2.82
CA ASN A 107 15.69 -45.77 2.42
C ASN A 107 16.90 -46.56 1.87
N ASP A 108 17.93 -45.84 1.38
CA ASP A 108 19.16 -46.42 0.83
C ASP A 108 19.97 -47.27 1.83
N LYS A 109 19.62 -47.22 3.12
CA LYS A 109 20.22 -48.02 4.20
C LYS A 109 19.34 -49.20 4.63
N GLY A 110 18.20 -49.42 3.98
CA GLY A 110 17.28 -50.52 4.25
C GLY A 110 16.24 -50.27 5.36
N GLU A 111 16.20 -49.07 5.93
CA GLU A 111 15.28 -48.72 7.02
C GLU A 111 13.90 -48.31 6.47
N PRO A 112 12.78 -48.61 7.18
CA PRO A 112 11.44 -48.20 6.78
C PRO A 112 11.31 -46.67 6.67
N LEU A 113 10.64 -46.20 5.62
CA LEU A 113 10.37 -44.77 5.43
C LEU A 113 9.13 -44.30 6.19
N ALA A 114 8.21 -45.19 6.58
CA ALA A 114 6.99 -44.84 7.32
C ALA A 114 7.29 -43.97 8.55
N GLY A 115 6.61 -42.82 8.68
CA GLY A 115 6.79 -41.89 9.80
C GLY A 115 8.09 -41.05 9.76
N THR A 116 8.94 -41.24 8.75
CA THR A 116 10.16 -40.43 8.55
C THR A 116 9.89 -39.17 7.75
N VAL A 117 10.85 -38.24 7.75
CA VAL A 117 10.76 -36.99 6.99
C VAL A 117 10.95 -37.28 5.50
N LYS A 118 9.96 -36.90 4.69
CA LYS A 118 10.03 -37.02 3.22
C LYS A 118 10.74 -35.82 2.59
N SER A 119 10.38 -34.61 3.02
CA SER A 119 11.02 -33.38 2.57
C SER A 119 11.09 -32.37 3.69
N TYR A 120 12.12 -31.54 3.65
CA TYR A 120 12.31 -30.43 4.57
C TYR A 120 12.87 -29.25 3.77
N ASP A 121 12.20 -28.12 3.84
CA ASP A 121 12.60 -26.90 3.16
C ASP A 121 12.66 -25.75 4.15
N THR A 122 13.70 -24.94 4.06
CA THR A 122 13.86 -23.69 4.79
C THR A 122 14.13 -22.56 3.80
N SER A 123 13.52 -21.41 4.04
CA SER A 123 13.78 -20.21 3.26
C SER A 123 13.67 -18.96 4.12
N ASN A 124 14.36 -17.91 3.71
CA ASN A 124 14.15 -16.56 4.22
C ASN A 124 13.67 -15.68 3.07
N TRP A 125 12.94 -14.64 3.41
CA TRP A 125 12.41 -13.70 2.45
C TRP A 125 12.34 -12.30 3.05
N LYS A 126 12.43 -11.29 2.20
CA LYS A 126 12.40 -9.88 2.60
C LYS A 126 11.93 -9.01 1.46
N GLY A 127 11.30 -7.89 1.79
CA GLY A 127 10.90 -6.86 0.84
C GLY A 127 10.87 -5.50 1.51
N GLN A 128 10.91 -4.45 0.68
CA GLN A 128 10.79 -3.07 1.15
C GLN A 128 10.18 -2.22 0.06
N THR A 129 9.41 -1.21 0.46
CA THR A 129 8.77 -0.27 -0.44
C THR A 129 8.89 1.15 0.09
N TYR A 130 9.18 2.09 -0.80
CA TYR A 130 9.25 3.51 -0.53
C TYR A 130 8.15 4.23 -1.30
N LEU A 131 7.51 5.20 -0.66
CA LEU A 131 6.61 6.16 -1.28
C LEU A 131 7.02 7.56 -0.83
N VAL A 132 7.15 8.47 -1.78
CA VAL A 132 7.44 9.88 -1.54
C VAL A 132 6.39 10.72 -2.25
N SER A 133 5.93 11.78 -1.60
CA SER A 133 4.80 12.55 -2.09
C SER A 133 5.03 14.02 -1.84
N TRP A 134 4.90 14.83 -2.89
CA TRP A 134 4.72 16.28 -2.76
C TRP A 134 3.25 16.58 -2.92
N TYR A 135 2.68 17.35 -2.01
CA TYR A 135 1.25 17.66 -2.07
C TYR A 135 0.98 19.12 -1.70
N GLY A 136 -0.08 19.66 -2.29
CA GLY A 136 -0.58 20.98 -1.97
C GLY A 136 -2.09 21.02 -2.04
N ARG A 137 -2.67 21.92 -1.23
CA ARG A 137 -4.10 22.23 -1.24
C ARG A 137 -4.29 23.73 -1.10
N ALA A 138 -5.18 24.28 -1.89
CA ALA A 138 -5.64 25.64 -1.78
C ALA A 138 -7.17 25.63 -1.64
N ASN A 139 -7.64 26.19 -0.53
CA ASN A 139 -9.04 26.45 -0.25
C ASN A 139 -9.26 27.97 -0.32
N TYR A 140 -10.34 28.36 -0.96
CA TYR A 140 -10.80 29.75 -1.00
C TYR A 140 -12.30 29.79 -0.74
N SER A 141 -12.69 30.63 0.22
CA SER A 141 -14.09 30.91 0.53
C SER A 141 -14.38 32.38 0.24
N LEU A 142 -15.40 32.59 -0.60
CA LEU A 142 -15.97 33.91 -0.86
C LEU A 142 -17.35 34.01 -0.22
N LEU A 143 -17.49 34.97 0.70
CA LEU A 143 -18.74 35.31 1.41
C LEU A 143 -19.36 34.11 2.14
N ASP A 144 -18.54 33.12 2.50
CA ASP A 144 -18.95 31.81 3.03
C ASP A 144 -19.92 31.03 2.14
N ARG A 145 -20.06 31.46 0.88
CA ARG A 145 -21.04 30.95 -0.09
C ARG A 145 -20.41 30.16 -1.21
N TYR A 146 -19.33 30.67 -1.77
CA TYR A 146 -18.61 30.04 -2.87
C TYR A 146 -17.31 29.48 -2.32
N LEU A 147 -17.23 28.15 -2.31
CA LEU A 147 -16.12 27.40 -1.75
C LEU A 147 -15.39 26.73 -2.90
N LEU A 148 -14.15 27.12 -3.12
CA LEU A 148 -13.27 26.54 -4.13
C LEU A 148 -12.16 25.78 -3.42
N THR A 149 -11.94 24.53 -3.83
CA THR A 149 -10.84 23.70 -3.36
C THR A 149 -10.07 23.20 -4.56
N PHE A 150 -8.77 23.39 -4.55
CA PHE A 150 -7.84 22.79 -5.49
C PHE A 150 -6.83 21.97 -4.72
N THR A 151 -6.50 20.78 -5.20
CA THR A 151 -5.41 19.97 -4.66
C THR A 151 -4.57 19.42 -5.80
N ALA A 152 -3.29 19.25 -5.53
CA ALA A 152 -2.37 18.58 -6.44
C ALA A 152 -1.41 17.72 -5.65
N ARG A 153 -1.18 16.50 -6.13
CA ARG A 153 -0.18 15.59 -5.58
C ARG A 153 0.75 15.10 -6.68
N TYR A 154 2.02 14.96 -6.34
CA TYR A 154 3.04 14.33 -7.17
C TYR A 154 3.68 13.21 -6.35
N ASP A 155 3.28 11.98 -6.65
CA ASP A 155 3.58 10.80 -5.85
C ASP A 155 4.58 9.90 -6.58
N GLY A 156 5.61 9.46 -5.89
CA GLY A 156 6.72 8.64 -6.38
C GLY A 156 6.80 7.31 -5.64
N SER A 157 6.70 6.18 -6.34
CA SER A 157 6.74 4.84 -5.75
C SER A 157 7.94 4.02 -6.21
N SER A 158 8.55 3.27 -5.28
CA SER A 158 9.62 2.31 -5.60
C SER A 158 9.13 1.01 -6.26
N ARG A 159 7.80 0.85 -6.43
CA ARG A 159 7.21 -0.33 -7.08
C ARG A 159 7.31 -0.29 -8.61
N PHE A 160 7.64 0.87 -9.17
CA PHE A 160 7.73 1.08 -10.61
C PHE A 160 9.19 1.19 -11.08
N ALA A 161 9.38 0.93 -12.37
CA ALA A 161 10.68 1.07 -13.03
C ALA A 161 11.21 2.50 -12.99
N ASP A 162 12.51 2.66 -13.18
CA ASP A 162 13.10 3.99 -13.43
C ASP A 162 12.39 4.66 -14.61
N GLY A 163 12.07 5.95 -14.48
CA GLY A 163 11.27 6.70 -15.47
C GLY A 163 9.75 6.66 -15.25
N HIS A 164 9.22 5.63 -14.58
CA HIS A 164 7.77 5.44 -14.35
C HIS A 164 7.33 5.62 -12.89
N ARG A 165 8.27 5.98 -12.00
CA ARG A 165 8.00 6.08 -10.55
C ARG A 165 6.97 7.12 -10.17
N TRP A 166 6.85 8.19 -10.95
CA TRP A 166 6.10 9.37 -10.56
C TRP A 166 4.75 9.50 -11.27
N GLY A 167 3.71 9.85 -10.52
CA GLY A 167 2.38 10.17 -11.01
C GLY A 167 1.89 11.53 -10.51
N PHE A 168 1.18 12.28 -11.35
CA PHE A 168 0.60 13.58 -11.01
C PHE A 168 -0.93 13.50 -10.93
N PHE A 169 -1.47 13.85 -9.76
CA PHE A 169 -2.87 13.64 -9.40
C PHE A 169 -3.51 14.95 -8.94
N PRO A 170 -4.06 15.75 -9.87
CA PRO A 170 -4.79 16.97 -9.54
C PRO A 170 -6.26 16.68 -9.20
N SER A 171 -6.86 17.53 -8.37
CA SER A 171 -8.31 17.60 -8.20
C SER A 171 -8.80 19.02 -7.91
N ALA A 172 -10.05 19.27 -8.27
CA ALA A 172 -10.74 20.52 -8.05
C ALA A 172 -12.17 20.25 -7.57
N ALA A 173 -12.64 21.05 -6.63
CA ALA A 173 -14.00 21.02 -6.15
C ALA A 173 -14.55 22.44 -6.00
N PHE A 174 -15.85 22.56 -6.25
CA PHE A 174 -16.60 23.77 -6.07
C PHE A 174 -17.85 23.44 -5.26
N ALA A 175 -18.13 24.23 -4.24
CA ALA A 175 -19.41 24.17 -3.55
C ALA A 175 -20.05 25.55 -3.46
N TRP A 176 -21.36 25.57 -3.63
CA TRP A 176 -22.18 26.77 -3.59
C TRP A 176 -23.29 26.59 -2.57
N ARG A 177 -23.29 27.44 -1.54
CA ARG A 177 -24.41 27.52 -0.58
C ARG A 177 -25.49 28.41 -1.17
N ILE A 178 -26.47 27.77 -1.79
CA ILE A 178 -27.61 28.43 -2.45
C ILE A 178 -28.53 29.05 -1.39
N LYS A 179 -28.68 28.40 -0.23
CA LYS A 179 -29.52 28.92 0.87
C LYS A 179 -29.09 30.30 1.36
N ASP A 180 -27.80 30.61 1.33
CA ASP A 180 -27.26 31.89 1.77
C ASP A 180 -27.44 33.03 0.76
N GLU A 181 -28.03 32.76 -0.41
CA GLU A 181 -28.32 33.78 -1.41
C GLU A 181 -29.52 34.65 -1.04
N LYS A 182 -29.48 35.92 -1.43
CA LYS A 182 -30.53 36.91 -1.11
C LYS A 182 -31.94 36.47 -1.50
N PHE A 183 -32.08 35.63 -2.52
CA PHE A 183 -33.37 35.14 -3.00
C PHE A 183 -33.92 33.94 -2.23
N LEU A 184 -33.09 33.23 -1.46
CA LEU A 184 -33.48 31.99 -0.77
C LEU A 184 -33.28 32.05 0.75
N LYS A 185 -32.51 33.03 1.24
CA LYS A 185 -32.15 33.17 2.64
C LYS A 185 -33.36 33.28 3.57
N ASP A 186 -34.40 33.98 3.14
CA ASP A 186 -35.60 34.24 3.94
C ASP A 186 -36.70 33.17 3.77
N VAL A 187 -36.44 32.08 3.04
CA VAL A 187 -37.41 30.99 2.85
C VAL A 187 -37.26 29.95 3.95
N ASP A 188 -38.14 29.99 4.96
CA ASP A 188 -38.09 29.10 6.14
C ASP A 188 -38.34 27.62 5.83
N ALA A 189 -39.01 27.31 4.72
CA ALA A 189 -39.24 25.92 4.30
C ALA A 189 -37.95 25.15 3.96
N ILE A 190 -36.84 25.86 3.71
CA ILE A 190 -35.54 25.30 3.34
C ILE A 190 -34.51 25.76 4.37
N SER A 191 -33.96 24.83 5.14
CA SER A 191 -32.96 25.10 6.18
C SER A 191 -31.52 25.10 5.65
N ASP A 192 -31.23 24.27 4.64
CA ASP A 192 -29.95 24.28 3.92
C ASP A 192 -30.16 23.88 2.45
N LEU A 193 -29.34 24.43 1.57
CA LEU A 193 -29.29 24.05 0.16
C LEU A 193 -27.90 24.33 -0.37
N LYS A 194 -27.17 23.26 -0.71
CA LYS A 194 -25.78 23.33 -1.16
C LYS A 194 -25.56 22.46 -2.38
N LEU A 195 -25.05 23.05 -3.45
CA LEU A 195 -24.57 22.33 -4.62
C LEU A 195 -23.08 22.04 -4.46
N ARG A 196 -22.65 20.82 -4.80
CA ARG A 196 -21.25 20.39 -4.80
C ARG A 196 -20.90 19.78 -6.15
N LEU A 197 -19.81 20.27 -6.73
CA LEU A 197 -19.19 19.74 -7.93
C LEU A 197 -17.76 19.35 -7.60
N GLY A 198 -17.32 18.20 -8.08
CA GLY A 198 -15.97 17.70 -7.85
C GLY A 198 -15.43 16.98 -9.06
N TRP A 199 -14.14 17.14 -9.30
CA TRP A 199 -13.37 16.43 -10.29
C TRP A 199 -12.00 16.10 -9.73
N GLY A 200 -11.48 14.90 -10.00
CA GLY A 200 -10.12 14.58 -9.60
C GLY A 200 -9.57 13.34 -10.26
N LYS A 201 -8.24 13.25 -10.24
CA LYS A 201 -7.49 12.04 -10.58
C LYS A 201 -6.90 11.44 -9.32
N THR A 202 -6.96 10.12 -9.21
CA THR A 202 -6.29 9.35 -8.15
C THR A 202 -5.41 8.27 -8.77
N GLY A 203 -4.30 7.96 -8.10
CA GLY A 203 -3.37 6.93 -8.51
C GLY A 203 -3.43 5.70 -7.61
N GLN A 204 -3.35 4.52 -8.21
CA GLN A 204 -3.12 3.25 -7.53
C GLN A 204 -1.73 2.70 -7.89
N GLN A 205 -0.97 2.31 -6.87
CA GLN A 205 0.38 1.74 -7.00
C GLN A 205 0.48 0.26 -6.64
N ASP A 206 -0.58 -0.33 -6.08
CA ASP A 206 -0.57 -1.73 -5.71
C ASP A 206 -0.75 -2.61 -6.94
N THR A 207 0.35 -3.19 -7.41
CA THR A 207 0.40 -4.11 -8.54
C THR A 207 0.44 -5.57 -8.10
N GLY A 208 0.33 -5.85 -6.78
CA GLY A 208 0.41 -7.17 -6.17
C GLY A 208 1.80 -7.83 -6.17
N ARG A 209 2.62 -7.60 -7.20
CA ARG A 209 4.05 -7.99 -7.25
C ARG A 209 4.87 -6.92 -7.96
N GLU A 210 6.16 -6.81 -7.61
CA GLU A 210 7.10 -5.95 -8.33
C GLU A 210 7.52 -6.63 -9.65
N TYR A 211 6.87 -6.28 -10.76
CA TYR A 211 7.17 -6.85 -12.07
C TYR A 211 8.26 -6.08 -12.83
N TYR A 212 8.84 -5.00 -12.31
CA TYR A 212 9.77 -4.19 -13.11
C TYR A 212 11.19 -4.76 -13.20
N THR A 213 11.59 -5.66 -12.30
CA THR A 213 12.95 -6.24 -12.31
C THR A 213 12.93 -7.64 -12.92
N ALA A 214 13.76 -7.86 -13.94
CA ALA A 214 13.99 -9.17 -14.49
C ALA A 214 14.62 -10.09 -13.43
N THR A 215 13.89 -11.13 -13.02
CA THR A 215 14.33 -12.11 -12.03
C THR A 215 14.16 -13.52 -12.56
N TYR A 216 14.93 -14.45 -12.00
CA TYR A 216 14.84 -15.86 -12.34
C TYR A 216 14.32 -16.64 -11.13
N LYS A 217 13.36 -17.54 -11.37
CA LYS A 217 12.87 -18.46 -10.34
C LYS A 217 13.59 -19.80 -10.47
N LYS A 218 14.20 -20.23 -9.36
CA LYS A 218 14.76 -21.57 -9.20
C LYS A 218 13.64 -22.62 -9.21
N SER A 219 13.85 -23.74 -9.91
CA SER A 219 12.96 -24.90 -9.83
C SER A 219 12.98 -25.51 -8.41
N THR A 220 11.80 -25.75 -7.85
CA THR A 220 11.60 -26.39 -6.53
C THR A 220 10.94 -27.76 -6.64
N SER A 221 10.77 -28.27 -7.87
CA SER A 221 10.10 -29.55 -8.13
C SER A 221 11.08 -30.54 -8.72
N ASN A 222 11.04 -31.77 -8.21
CA ASN A 222 11.84 -32.89 -8.73
C ASN A 222 11.45 -33.27 -10.17
N HIS A 223 10.31 -32.79 -10.68
CA HIS A 223 9.87 -33.02 -12.06
C HIS A 223 10.50 -32.06 -13.08
N PHE A 224 11.15 -30.99 -12.63
CA PHE A 224 11.80 -29.99 -13.49
C PHE A 224 13.29 -29.89 -13.16
N LEU A 225 13.94 -31.05 -13.16
CA LEU A 225 15.38 -31.23 -12.98
C LEU A 225 15.95 -31.88 -14.24
N TYR A 226 17.03 -31.32 -14.78
CA TYR A 226 17.72 -31.84 -15.96
C TYR A 226 19.22 -32.00 -15.67
N PRO A 227 19.63 -33.13 -15.07
CA PRO A 227 21.03 -33.38 -14.72
C PRO A 227 21.84 -33.72 -15.98
N ILE A 228 22.41 -32.70 -16.62
CA ILE A 228 23.30 -32.87 -17.79
C ILE A 228 24.72 -33.23 -17.31
N GLY A 229 25.39 -34.11 -18.06
CA GLY A 229 26.85 -34.26 -18.02
C GLY A 229 27.40 -35.36 -17.11
N GLY A 230 26.55 -36.23 -16.55
CA GLY A 230 27.00 -37.40 -15.76
C GLY A 230 27.77 -37.04 -14.48
N ILE A 231 27.70 -35.79 -14.04
CA ILE A 231 28.37 -35.30 -12.83
C ILE A 231 27.67 -35.88 -11.62
N ALA A 232 28.39 -36.67 -10.81
CA ALA A 232 27.89 -37.17 -9.53
C ALA A 232 27.43 -35.99 -8.65
N ASN A 233 26.23 -36.09 -8.07
CA ASN A 233 25.59 -35.06 -7.24
C ASN A 233 25.13 -33.78 -7.96
N ASN A 234 24.99 -33.75 -9.30
CA ASN A 234 24.29 -32.64 -9.97
C ASN A 234 22.77 -32.83 -9.85
N PRO A 235 22.05 -31.98 -9.07
CA PRO A 235 20.60 -32.10 -8.97
C PRO A 235 19.87 -31.67 -10.24
N GLY A 236 20.54 -31.08 -11.24
CA GLY A 236 19.91 -30.66 -12.50
C GLY A 236 18.99 -29.46 -12.37
N ILE A 237 19.21 -28.59 -11.38
CA ILE A 237 18.29 -27.48 -11.07
C ILE A 237 18.25 -26.46 -12.21
N LEU A 238 17.06 -26.21 -12.73
CA LEU A 238 16.81 -25.20 -13.75
C LEU A 238 16.36 -23.87 -13.14
N TYR A 239 16.72 -22.78 -13.82
CA TYR A 239 16.23 -21.44 -13.56
C TYR A 239 15.37 -21.00 -14.73
N ARG A 240 14.18 -20.47 -14.44
CA ARG A 240 13.30 -19.89 -15.47
C ARG A 240 13.18 -18.38 -15.27
N PRO A 241 13.23 -17.58 -16.34
CA PRO A 241 12.92 -16.16 -16.23
C PRO A 241 11.47 -15.99 -15.77
N LEU A 242 11.24 -15.00 -14.93
CA LEU A 242 9.90 -14.52 -14.60
C LEU A 242 9.51 -13.40 -15.58
N ALA A 243 8.21 -13.27 -15.82
CA ALA A 243 7.68 -12.15 -16.60
C ALA A 243 8.04 -10.84 -15.89
N TYR A 244 8.49 -9.86 -16.66
CA TYR A 244 8.78 -8.51 -16.20
C TYR A 244 8.12 -7.49 -17.13
N ASN A 245 7.88 -6.28 -16.63
CA ASN A 245 7.34 -5.14 -17.37
C ASN A 245 8.03 -3.87 -16.88
N ASP A 246 8.93 -3.33 -17.69
CA ASP A 246 9.68 -2.10 -17.47
C ASP A 246 8.86 -0.82 -17.73
N GLU A 247 7.73 -0.94 -18.42
CA GLU A 247 6.75 0.13 -18.65
C GLU A 247 5.64 0.18 -17.56
N LEU A 248 5.81 -0.57 -16.47
CA LEU A 248 4.84 -0.60 -15.37
C LEU A 248 4.76 0.78 -14.70
N THR A 249 3.57 1.36 -14.70
CA THR A 249 3.27 2.71 -14.17
C THR A 249 1.98 2.72 -13.36
N TRP A 250 1.64 3.88 -12.81
CA TRP A 250 0.45 4.13 -12.00
C TRP A 250 -0.86 3.84 -12.76
N GLU A 251 -1.77 3.11 -12.12
CA GLU A 251 -3.16 3.05 -12.58
C GLU A 251 -3.87 4.34 -12.16
N THR A 252 -4.39 5.10 -13.12
CA THR A 252 -5.03 6.40 -12.86
C THR A 252 -6.53 6.33 -13.04
N THR A 253 -7.28 6.66 -11.99
CA THR A 253 -8.75 6.78 -12.04
C THR A 253 -9.14 8.26 -12.09
N THR A 254 -10.04 8.62 -13.00
CA THR A 254 -10.64 9.97 -13.05
C THR A 254 -12.07 9.90 -12.57
N THR A 255 -12.43 10.75 -11.60
CA THR A 255 -13.76 10.78 -10.99
C THR A 255 -14.39 12.15 -11.14
N TRP A 256 -15.70 12.16 -11.40
CA TRP A 256 -16.55 13.34 -11.41
C TRP A 256 -17.68 13.14 -10.41
N ASN A 257 -17.99 14.16 -9.63
CA ASN A 257 -19.03 14.11 -8.61
C ASN A 257 -19.92 15.34 -8.73
N VAL A 258 -21.23 15.10 -8.67
CA VAL A 258 -22.25 16.14 -8.55
C VAL A 258 -23.14 15.76 -7.38
N GLY A 259 -23.28 16.65 -6.41
CA GLY A 259 -24.08 16.43 -5.21
C GLY A 259 -24.95 17.64 -4.93
N LEU A 260 -26.19 17.40 -4.52
CA LEU A 260 -27.09 18.40 -4.00
C LEU A 260 -27.45 18.01 -2.58
N ASP A 261 -27.01 18.81 -1.62
CA ASP A 261 -27.35 18.65 -0.22
C ASP A 261 -28.52 19.59 0.08
N TYR A 262 -29.57 19.11 0.76
CA TYR A 262 -30.73 19.91 1.12
C TYR A 262 -31.23 19.56 2.54
N GLY A 263 -31.73 20.58 3.24
CA GLY A 263 -32.43 20.47 4.51
C GLY A 263 -33.79 21.14 4.42
N MET A 264 -34.83 20.50 4.98
CA MET A 264 -36.18 21.03 5.08
C MET A 264 -36.64 20.97 6.54
N PHE A 265 -37.45 21.95 6.95
CA PHE A 265 -38.10 22.16 8.26
C PHE A 265 -37.20 22.13 9.52
#